data_AF-A0A2K8T5M0-F1
#
_entry.id   AF-A0A2K8T5M0-F1
#
_cell.length_a   1.000
_cell.length_b   1.000
_cell.length_c   1.000
_cell.angle_alpha   90.00
_cell.angle_beta   90.00
_cell.angle_gamma   90.00
#
_symmetry.space_group_name_H-M   'P 1'
#
loop_
_entity.id
_entity.type
_entity.pdbx_description
1 polymer ?
#
loop_
_entity_poly.entity_id
_entity_poly.type
_entity_poly.pdbx_seq_one_letter_code
_entity_poly.pdbx_strand_id
1 'polypeptide(L)'
;MNLGDFETTVGKLLLLEPNLLSQLQPALKVLHQLLTQQIKPNDRYGFDDASIRALLPPFPTGLDIEAIRQASEPDLTFLEDLDSIDITQDKQLKKSSAARYAAKKVVKDSARTAGREFLDLPNYWLPDFLEAWKGDGSFQSQWGVLSIYRRNPKHTELANSAQFNIYLDATFKSQQLKLKLGINDPVLVIEQQRPDYGNLKVINVTGLGKLPKNRSLPLTSRVNALKETLKKLCPTLGIIDWKQIATQAEGRTEYGHFVDGRGVNRFSECDAIASFGIPYQNIGVLAAQYQVMTGEPVNLEDKNSAFQKYLTDLIRAEIIQEIGRLRAHRRSNVELTFYFCADYDLGFLDRELPGVKLESVDAFQLCPEAGNASEQTGHAIVNALTQLWQSKQKITQPAIANIAEISQAWVSRFTQRWGGWQHFKKLLLLLLDSLNSGSNKNLADLDDDEKWLVRTYFPMLIAESESSLPTVQEGVAEVAQVFDTRAMRRVLHRCSPAVRASLLMILLSCLPTEVYSISVSSISGSLAEPALSP
;
A
#
# COMPACT_ATOMS: atom_id res chain seq x y z
N MET A 1 -1.80 14.59 24.18
CA MET A 1 -2.67 15.21 25.21
C MET A 1 -4.13 14.97 24.84
N ASN A 2 -4.94 14.55 25.80
CA ASN A 2 -6.40 14.45 25.71
C ASN A 2 -7.10 15.50 26.60
N LEU A 3 -8.43 15.48 26.68
CA LEU A 3 -9.20 16.43 27.51
C LEU A 3 -8.88 16.32 29.01
N GLY A 4 -8.71 15.11 29.55
CA GLY A 4 -8.41 14.92 30.97
C GLY A 4 -7.02 15.46 31.35
N ASP A 5 -6.02 15.26 30.48
CA ASP A 5 -4.70 15.89 30.63
C ASP A 5 -4.83 17.42 30.69
N PHE A 6 -5.61 17.99 29.77
CA PHE A 6 -5.83 19.43 29.65
C PHE A 6 -6.48 20.01 30.92
N GLU A 7 -7.59 19.42 31.37
CA GLU A 7 -8.33 19.88 32.56
C GLU A 7 -7.46 19.84 33.81
N THR A 8 -6.67 18.77 33.96
CA THR A 8 -5.76 18.61 35.10
C THR A 8 -4.66 19.67 35.10
N THR A 9 -4.00 19.92 33.97
CA THR A 9 -2.95 20.93 33.85
C THR A 9 -3.49 22.35 34.08
N VAL A 10 -4.65 22.67 33.49
CA VAL A 10 -5.29 23.98 33.68
C VAL A 10 -5.72 24.20 35.13
N GLY A 11 -6.27 23.17 35.78
CA GLY A 11 -6.62 23.20 37.19
C GLY A 11 -5.42 23.47 38.10
N LYS A 12 -4.27 22.82 37.84
CA LYS A 12 -3.02 23.07 38.57
C LYS A 12 -2.51 24.50 38.38
N LEU A 13 -2.47 24.99 37.15
CA LEU A 13 -2.03 26.36 36.87
C LEU A 13 -2.93 27.42 37.49
N LEU A 14 -4.24 27.17 37.57
CA LEU A 14 -5.16 28.09 38.23
C LEU A 14 -4.81 28.29 39.72
N LEU A 15 -4.30 27.25 40.38
CA LEU A 15 -3.93 27.28 41.79
C LEU A 15 -2.54 27.89 42.02
N LEU A 16 -1.56 27.54 41.17
CA LEU A 16 -0.16 27.88 41.38
C LEU A 16 0.24 29.21 40.72
N GLU A 17 -0.23 29.47 39.49
CA GLU A 17 0.23 30.59 38.66
C GLU A 17 -0.94 31.26 37.89
N PRO A 18 -1.88 31.92 38.60
CA PRO A 18 -3.09 32.49 37.99
C PRO A 18 -2.79 33.61 36.98
N ASN A 19 -1.69 34.35 37.19
CA ASN A 19 -1.27 35.42 36.28
C ASN A 19 -0.83 34.87 34.92
N LEU A 20 -0.07 33.77 34.89
CA LEU A 20 0.36 33.11 33.65
C LEU A 20 -0.84 32.48 32.93
N LEU A 21 -1.78 31.89 33.68
CA LEU A 21 -3.01 31.36 33.12
C LEU A 21 -3.84 32.42 32.39
N SER A 22 -3.91 33.64 32.93
CA SER A 22 -4.66 34.74 32.31
C SER A 22 -4.13 35.09 30.90
N GLN A 23 -2.82 35.02 30.70
CA GLN A 23 -2.18 35.27 29.40
C GLN A 23 -2.46 34.14 28.39
N LEU A 24 -2.61 32.90 28.88
CA LEU A 24 -2.85 31.71 28.06
C LEU A 24 -4.32 31.44 27.78
N GLN A 25 -5.24 32.07 28.51
CA GLN A 25 -6.68 31.83 28.42
C GLN A 25 -7.22 31.80 26.97
N PRO A 26 -6.85 32.75 26.07
CA PRO A 26 -7.35 32.73 24.69
C PRO A 26 -6.96 31.45 23.93
N ALA A 27 -5.72 30.98 24.08
CA ALA A 27 -5.24 29.77 23.44
C ALA A 27 -5.83 28.51 24.08
N LEU A 28 -5.92 28.47 25.41
CA LEU A 28 -6.53 27.35 26.14
C LEU A 28 -8.00 27.15 25.74
N LYS A 29 -8.74 28.23 25.46
CA LYS A 29 -10.11 28.14 24.94
C LYS A 29 -10.17 27.43 23.59
N VAL A 30 -9.25 27.75 22.68
CA VAL A 30 -9.15 27.07 21.37
C VAL A 30 -8.82 25.59 21.55
N LEU A 31 -7.83 25.28 22.40
CA LEU A 31 -7.47 23.89 22.70
C LEU A 31 -8.64 23.11 23.29
N HIS A 32 -9.36 23.68 24.25
CA HIS A 32 -10.55 23.05 24.81
C HIS A 32 -11.61 22.76 23.73
N GLN A 33 -11.84 23.69 22.79
CA GLN A 33 -12.77 23.50 21.68
C GLN A 33 -12.33 22.40 20.69
N LEU A 34 -11.01 22.26 20.46
CA LEU A 34 -10.45 21.18 19.64
C LEU A 34 -10.61 19.81 20.34
N LEU A 35 -10.30 19.73 21.63
CA LEU A 35 -10.36 18.48 22.42
C LEU A 35 -11.79 18.01 22.64
N THR A 36 -12.73 18.93 22.85
CA THR A 36 -14.17 18.63 22.96
C THR A 36 -14.85 18.41 21.60
N GLN A 37 -14.11 18.53 20.50
CA GLN A 37 -14.61 18.35 19.13
C GLN A 37 -15.75 19.31 18.75
N GLN A 38 -15.80 20.48 19.39
CA GLN A 38 -16.71 21.56 19.01
C GLN A 38 -16.33 22.15 17.66
N ILE A 39 -15.03 22.25 17.39
CA ILE A 39 -14.48 22.58 16.08
C ILE A 39 -14.15 21.26 15.39
N LYS A 40 -14.75 21.04 14.21
CA LYS A 40 -14.55 19.82 13.43
C LYS A 40 -13.61 20.09 12.25
N PRO A 41 -12.68 19.15 11.95
CA PRO A 41 -11.83 19.29 10.79
C PRO A 41 -12.65 19.14 9.51
N ASN A 42 -12.18 19.77 8.43
CA ASN A 42 -12.80 19.64 7.11
C ASN A 42 -12.49 18.30 6.44
N ASP A 43 -11.46 17.58 6.91
CA ASP A 43 -11.02 16.31 6.37
C ASP A 43 -11.07 15.17 7.41
N ARG A 44 -10.81 13.94 6.95
CA ARG A 44 -10.77 12.73 7.78
C ARG A 44 -9.46 12.52 8.56
N TYR A 45 -8.42 13.25 8.21
CA TYR A 45 -7.06 13.17 8.76
C TYR A 45 -6.83 14.12 9.94
N GLY A 46 -7.78 15.02 10.22
CA GLY A 46 -7.77 15.90 11.38
C GLY A 46 -7.35 17.32 11.04
N PHE A 47 -6.86 18.05 12.04
CA PHE A 47 -6.20 19.34 11.83
C PHE A 47 -4.69 19.12 11.71
N ASP A 48 -4.10 19.70 10.67
CA ASP A 48 -2.65 19.82 10.50
C ASP A 48 -2.09 21.05 11.25
N ASP A 49 -0.77 21.20 11.22
CA ASP A 49 -0.08 22.28 11.94
C ASP A 49 -0.55 23.66 11.48
N ALA A 50 -0.66 23.88 10.17
CA ALA A 50 -1.09 25.15 9.60
C ALA A 50 -2.52 25.52 10.04
N SER A 51 -3.44 24.55 10.02
CA SER A 51 -4.82 24.75 10.46
C SER A 51 -4.90 25.07 11.94
N ILE A 52 -4.12 24.39 12.79
CA ILE A 52 -4.10 24.65 14.24
C ILE A 52 -3.52 26.04 14.51
N ARG A 53 -2.41 26.40 13.88
CA ARG A 53 -1.78 27.73 14.04
C ARG A 53 -2.69 28.86 13.58
N ALA A 54 -3.52 28.65 12.56
CA ALA A 54 -4.51 29.63 12.12
C ALA A 54 -5.64 29.83 13.13
N LEU A 55 -5.93 28.84 13.98
CA LEU A 55 -6.93 28.94 15.06
C LEU A 55 -6.33 29.55 16.34
N LEU A 56 -5.03 29.39 16.57
CA LEU A 56 -4.36 29.93 17.75
C LEU A 56 -4.18 31.46 17.63
N PRO A 57 -4.28 32.19 18.75
CA PRO A 57 -3.95 33.61 18.77
C PRO A 57 -2.45 33.84 18.50
N PRO A 58 -1.99 35.10 18.34
CA PRO A 58 -0.57 35.40 18.37
C PRO A 58 0.03 34.98 19.72
N PHE A 59 1.28 34.51 19.70
CA PHE A 59 1.98 34.08 20.91
C PHE A 59 2.12 35.28 21.89
N PRO A 60 1.80 35.11 23.20
CA PRO A 60 1.85 36.21 24.16
C PRO A 60 3.26 36.79 24.33
N THR A 61 3.39 38.11 24.30
CA THR A 61 4.66 38.80 24.57
C THR A 61 5.01 38.73 26.06
N GLY A 62 6.20 38.23 26.39
CA GLY A 62 6.72 38.19 27.76
C GLY A 62 6.29 36.97 28.58
N LEU A 63 5.71 35.94 27.95
CA LEU A 63 5.39 34.68 28.62
C LEU A 63 6.67 33.97 29.09
N ASP A 64 6.75 33.67 30.39
CA ASP A 64 7.83 32.89 30.97
C ASP A 64 7.50 31.39 30.91
N ILE A 65 8.07 30.71 29.90
CA ILE A 65 7.88 29.27 29.70
C ILE A 65 8.56 28.48 30.83
N GLU A 66 9.65 28.98 31.41
CA GLU A 66 10.40 28.27 32.44
C GLU A 66 9.66 28.28 33.78
N ALA A 67 9.02 29.40 34.12
CA ALA A 67 8.11 29.44 35.27
C ALA A 67 6.95 28.43 35.12
N ILE A 68 6.38 28.31 33.92
CA ILE A 68 5.34 27.30 33.63
C ILE A 68 5.91 25.89 33.75
N ARG A 69 7.14 25.67 33.26
CA ARG A 69 7.84 24.38 33.35
C ARG A 69 7.93 23.92 34.80
N GLN A 70 8.41 24.78 35.67
CA GLN A 70 8.54 24.51 37.12
C GLN A 70 7.17 24.32 37.78
N ALA A 71 6.19 25.17 37.49
CA ALA A 71 4.86 25.09 38.10
C ALA A 71 4.05 23.85 37.67
N SER A 72 4.32 23.33 36.48
CA SER A 72 3.59 22.19 35.91
C SER A 72 4.31 20.85 36.10
N GLU A 73 5.50 20.83 36.68
CA GLU A 73 6.32 19.63 36.84
C GLU A 73 5.57 18.57 37.67
N PRO A 74 5.52 17.30 37.20
CA PRO A 74 4.88 16.25 37.97
C PRO A 74 5.68 15.96 39.24
N ASP A 75 4.99 15.79 40.36
CA ASP A 75 5.60 15.30 41.60
C ASP A 75 5.99 13.83 41.42
N LEU A 76 7.29 13.54 41.49
CA LEU A 76 7.86 12.20 41.32
C LEU A 76 8.38 11.61 42.65
N THR A 77 8.11 12.25 43.78
CA THR A 77 8.58 11.80 45.11
C THR A 77 8.17 10.35 45.44
N PHE A 78 7.03 9.89 44.93
CA PHE A 78 6.56 8.51 45.09
C PHE A 78 7.50 7.44 44.47
N LEU A 79 8.43 7.83 43.60
CA LEU A 79 9.47 6.95 43.04
C LEU A 79 10.71 6.84 43.94
N GLU A 80 10.92 7.81 44.84
CA GLU A 80 12.10 7.88 45.69
C GLU A 80 11.93 7.03 46.96
N ASP A 81 10.72 7.00 47.53
CA ASP A 81 10.40 6.34 48.80
C ASP A 81 9.63 5.01 48.59
N LEU A 82 10.26 4.03 47.94
CA LEU A 82 9.69 2.69 47.85
C LEU A 82 9.77 1.96 49.20
N ASP A 83 8.62 1.56 49.74
CA ASP A 83 8.53 0.77 50.97
C ASP A 83 9.37 -0.50 50.87
N SER A 84 10.25 -0.69 51.84
CA SER A 84 11.06 -1.90 51.99
C SER A 84 11.16 -2.32 53.45
N ILE A 85 11.27 -3.63 53.67
CA ILE A 85 11.57 -4.18 55.00
C ILE A 85 13.04 -4.58 54.99
N ASP A 86 13.87 -3.87 55.75
CA ASP A 86 15.26 -4.25 55.94
C ASP A 86 15.36 -5.45 56.91
N ILE A 87 15.53 -6.64 56.34
CA ILE A 87 15.77 -7.89 57.07
C ILE A 87 17.26 -8.23 57.20
N THR A 88 18.16 -7.37 56.72
CA THR A 88 19.59 -7.68 56.60
C THR A 88 20.34 -7.54 57.93
N GLN A 89 19.87 -6.65 58.81
CA GLN A 89 20.49 -6.37 60.10
C GLN A 89 20.14 -7.38 61.19
N ASP A 90 19.03 -8.11 61.06
CA ASP A 90 18.57 -9.10 62.03
C ASP A 90 18.85 -10.55 61.55
N LYS A 91 19.73 -11.25 62.28
CA LYS A 91 20.14 -12.63 61.97
C LYS A 91 19.00 -13.65 62.07
N GLN A 92 17.98 -13.41 62.89
CA GLN A 92 16.80 -14.28 63.01
C GLN A 92 15.83 -14.04 61.85
N LEU A 93 15.54 -12.79 61.52
CA LEU A 93 14.66 -12.44 60.39
C LEU A 93 15.24 -12.88 59.05
N LYS A 94 16.57 -12.76 58.87
CA LYS A 94 17.26 -13.21 57.65
C LYS A 94 17.11 -14.71 57.37
N LYS A 95 16.97 -15.54 58.42
CA LYS A 95 16.78 -16.99 58.30
C LYS A 95 15.31 -17.38 58.10
N SER A 96 14.37 -16.52 58.50
CA SER A 96 12.94 -16.77 58.34
C SER A 96 12.51 -16.74 56.87
N SER A 97 11.88 -17.81 56.41
CA SER A 97 11.26 -17.87 55.07
C SER A 97 10.08 -16.91 54.95
N ALA A 98 9.29 -16.76 56.03
CA ALA A 98 8.15 -15.86 56.10
C ALA A 98 8.59 -14.38 56.02
N ALA A 99 9.66 -13.99 56.73
CA ALA A 99 10.17 -12.62 56.69
C ALA A 99 10.76 -12.26 55.32
N ARG A 100 11.48 -13.18 54.68
CA ARG A 100 11.96 -13.00 53.29
C ARG A 100 10.81 -12.88 52.29
N TYR A 101 9.77 -13.69 52.44
CA TYR A 101 8.58 -13.61 51.60
C TYR A 101 7.84 -12.28 51.80
N ALA A 102 7.66 -11.84 53.04
CA ALA A 102 7.02 -10.56 53.37
C ALA A 102 7.82 -9.37 52.81
N ALA A 103 9.13 -9.32 53.03
CA ALA A 103 10.00 -8.25 52.49
C ALA A 103 9.93 -8.18 50.96
N LYS A 104 10.01 -9.34 50.28
CA LYS A 104 9.88 -9.41 48.81
C LYS A 104 8.49 -8.97 48.34
N LYS A 105 7.45 -9.29 49.10
CA LYS A 105 6.06 -8.93 48.77
C LYS A 105 5.83 -7.43 48.93
N VAL A 106 6.33 -6.81 50.02
CA VAL A 106 6.23 -5.35 50.25
C VAL A 106 6.93 -4.57 49.14
N VAL A 107 8.17 -4.95 48.78
CA VAL A 107 8.88 -4.29 47.67
C VAL A 107 8.11 -4.43 46.35
N LYS A 108 7.55 -5.61 46.07
CA LYS A 108 6.77 -5.85 44.85
C LYS A 108 5.46 -5.06 44.84
N ASP A 109 4.77 -4.98 45.98
CA ASP A 109 3.50 -4.27 46.10
C ASP A 109 3.73 -2.76 46.05
N SER A 110 4.77 -2.23 46.70
CA SER A 110 5.19 -0.83 46.61
C SER A 110 5.58 -0.43 45.18
N ALA A 111 6.42 -1.22 44.51
CA ALA A 111 6.75 -0.99 43.10
C ALA A 111 5.52 -1.05 42.18
N ARG A 112 4.51 -1.87 42.52
CA ARG A 112 3.25 -1.92 41.79
C ARG A 112 2.39 -0.69 42.03
N THR A 113 2.36 -0.16 43.25
CA THR A 113 1.64 1.08 43.60
C THR A 113 2.29 2.28 42.92
N ALA A 114 3.62 2.44 43.05
CA ALA A 114 4.36 3.48 42.34
C ALA A 114 4.18 3.37 40.82
N GLY A 115 4.17 2.15 40.27
CA GLY A 115 3.88 1.92 38.86
C GLY A 115 2.46 2.31 38.44
N ARG A 116 1.46 2.23 39.34
CA ARG A 116 0.10 2.72 39.08
C ARG A 116 0.04 4.24 39.13
N GLU A 117 0.61 4.83 40.18
CA GLU A 117 0.67 6.29 40.34
C GLU A 117 1.38 6.94 39.16
N PHE A 118 2.48 6.35 38.67
CA PHE A 118 3.16 6.79 37.46
C PHE A 118 2.27 6.76 36.20
N LEU A 119 1.42 5.74 36.05
CA LEU A 119 0.50 5.62 34.91
C LEU A 119 -0.70 6.58 35.03
N ASP A 120 -1.06 6.98 36.24
CA ASP A 120 -2.16 7.90 36.53
C ASP A 120 -1.71 9.39 36.46
N LEU A 121 -0.41 9.66 36.35
CA LEU A 121 0.11 11.02 36.16
C LEU A 121 -0.40 11.62 34.83
N PRO A 122 -0.88 12.89 34.84
CA PRO A 122 -1.25 13.57 33.61
C PRO A 122 -0.02 13.80 32.73
N ASN A 123 -0.21 13.80 31.42
CA ASN A 123 0.88 14.08 30.48
C ASN A 123 1.49 15.47 30.75
N TYR A 124 2.81 15.56 30.79
CA TYR A 124 3.53 16.82 30.94
C TYR A 124 3.65 17.56 29.59
N TRP A 125 2.52 18.08 29.09
CA TRP A 125 2.39 18.53 27.70
C TRP A 125 2.56 20.03 27.48
N LEU A 126 2.29 20.87 28.49
CA LEU A 126 2.13 22.30 28.29
C LEU A 126 3.43 23.01 27.88
N PRO A 127 4.60 22.77 28.50
CA PRO A 127 5.85 23.39 28.04
C PRO A 127 6.17 23.04 26.59
N ASP A 128 5.97 21.78 26.19
CA ASP A 128 6.15 21.35 24.81
C ASP A 128 5.18 22.05 23.85
N PHE A 129 3.91 22.22 24.26
CA PHE A 129 2.95 22.98 23.47
C PHE A 129 3.40 24.44 23.26
N LEU A 130 3.86 25.11 24.31
CA LEU A 130 4.29 26.51 24.25
C LEU A 130 5.51 26.69 23.35
N GLU A 131 6.50 25.80 23.46
CA GLU A 131 7.72 25.85 22.63
C GLU A 131 7.39 25.55 21.15
N ALA A 132 6.52 24.56 20.89
CA ALA A 132 6.02 24.31 19.54
C ALA A 132 5.21 25.49 18.99
N TRP A 133 4.39 26.16 19.81
CA TRP A 133 3.56 27.30 19.39
C TRP A 133 4.44 28.49 19.01
N LYS A 134 5.54 28.72 19.74
CA LYS A 134 6.56 29.72 19.42
C LYS A 134 7.27 29.45 18.07
N GLY A 135 7.28 28.20 17.61
CA GLY A 135 7.81 27.80 16.30
C GLY A 135 8.74 26.58 16.33
N ASP A 136 9.10 26.07 17.51
CA ASP A 136 10.00 24.93 17.68
C ASP A 136 9.23 23.60 17.76
N GLY A 137 8.40 23.34 16.74
CA GLY A 137 7.59 22.13 16.71
C GLY A 137 6.48 22.14 15.65
N SER A 138 5.70 21.06 15.65
CA SER A 138 4.54 20.88 14.78
C SER A 138 3.36 20.31 15.56
N PHE A 139 2.14 20.68 15.17
CA PHE A 139 0.90 20.19 15.76
C PHE A 139 0.12 19.27 14.84
N GLN A 140 -0.61 18.33 15.44
CA GLN A 140 -1.66 17.58 14.77
C GLN A 140 -2.79 17.30 15.75
N SER A 141 -4.04 17.44 15.32
CA SER A 141 -5.19 17.09 16.16
C SER A 141 -6.13 16.13 15.43
N GLN A 142 -6.46 15.01 16.08
CA GLN A 142 -7.37 14.01 15.54
C GLN A 142 -8.21 13.40 16.67
N TRP A 143 -9.53 13.27 16.47
CA TRP A 143 -10.45 12.58 17.39
C TRP A 143 -10.38 13.08 18.84
N GLY A 144 -10.23 14.39 19.06
CA GLY A 144 -10.12 14.97 20.40
C GLY A 144 -8.76 14.75 21.09
N VAL A 145 -7.75 14.30 20.35
CA VAL A 145 -6.37 14.17 20.81
C VAL A 145 -5.51 15.22 20.09
N LEU A 146 -4.71 15.96 20.84
CA LEU A 146 -3.66 16.83 20.31
C LEU A 146 -2.31 16.12 20.46
N SER A 147 -1.62 15.95 19.34
CA SER A 147 -0.24 15.49 19.24
C SER A 147 0.66 16.69 19.02
N ILE A 148 1.70 16.79 19.85
CA ILE A 148 2.72 17.83 19.79
C ILE A 148 4.02 17.15 19.39
N TYR A 149 4.62 17.58 18.29
CA TYR A 149 5.86 17.02 17.77
C TYR A 149 6.98 18.02 17.95
N ARG A 150 8.07 17.58 18.59
CA ARG A 150 9.25 18.40 18.85
C ARG A 150 10.53 17.61 18.62
N ARG A 151 11.61 18.35 18.38
CA ARG A 151 12.92 17.76 18.18
C ARG A 151 13.44 17.27 19.53
N ASN A 152 13.73 15.98 19.64
CA ASN A 152 14.47 15.45 20.77
C ASN A 152 15.98 15.62 20.50
N PRO A 153 16.70 16.47 21.25
CA PRO A 153 18.08 16.78 20.93
C PRO A 153 19.06 15.66 21.34
N LYS A 154 18.65 14.74 22.23
CA LYS A 154 19.52 13.73 22.86
C LYS A 154 20.46 13.00 21.89
N HIS A 155 19.94 12.48 20.78
CA HIS A 155 20.77 11.74 19.82
C HIS A 155 21.65 12.66 18.96
N THR A 156 21.20 13.89 18.70
CA THR A 156 22.00 14.88 17.98
C THR A 156 23.15 15.38 18.86
N GLU A 157 22.87 15.70 20.13
CA GLU A 157 23.89 16.10 21.12
C GLU A 157 24.91 15.00 21.37
N LEU A 158 24.46 13.74 21.47
CA LEU A 158 25.37 12.61 21.58
C LEU A 158 26.28 12.49 20.36
N ALA A 159 25.74 12.65 19.15
CA ALA A 159 26.54 12.65 17.93
C ALA A 159 27.53 13.84 17.91
N ASN A 160 27.08 15.03 18.29
CA ASN A 160 27.91 16.24 18.30
C ASN A 160 29.01 16.23 19.37
N SER A 161 28.83 15.47 20.46
CA SER A 161 29.87 15.32 21.50
C SER A 161 30.96 14.33 21.10
N ALA A 162 30.70 13.45 20.12
CA ALA A 162 31.71 12.55 19.58
C ALA A 162 32.64 13.29 18.61
N GLN A 163 33.94 13.00 18.67
CA GLN A 163 34.92 13.54 17.72
C GLN A 163 34.75 12.95 16.31
N PHE A 164 34.22 11.72 16.22
CA PHE A 164 34.03 10.99 14.98
C PHE A 164 32.82 10.06 15.11
N ASN A 165 31.94 10.07 14.11
CA ASN A 165 30.73 9.25 14.08
C ASN A 165 30.75 8.32 12.87
N ILE A 166 30.52 7.03 13.11
CA ILE A 166 30.32 6.03 12.05
C ILE A 166 28.87 5.61 12.09
N TYR A 167 28.15 5.81 10.98
CA TYR A 167 26.78 5.37 10.81
C TYR A 167 26.75 4.17 9.88
N LEU A 168 26.16 3.07 10.34
CA LEU A 168 26.04 1.83 9.58
C LEU A 168 24.57 1.62 9.21
N ASP A 169 24.22 1.88 7.95
CA ASP A 169 22.87 1.63 7.41
C ASP A 169 22.95 1.21 5.94
N ALA A 170 22.13 0.24 5.55
CA ALA A 170 22.13 -0.32 4.20
C ALA A 170 21.26 0.43 3.20
N THR A 171 20.36 1.31 3.65
CA THR A 171 19.33 1.95 2.82
C THR A 171 19.15 3.45 3.07
N PHE A 172 19.74 3.96 4.15
CA PHE A 172 19.65 5.35 4.54
C PHE A 172 20.64 6.20 3.75
N LYS A 173 20.14 7.22 3.04
CA LYS A 173 20.98 8.08 2.19
C LYS A 173 21.68 9.17 3.02
N SER A 174 22.85 9.61 2.58
CA SER A 174 23.62 10.67 3.24
C SER A 174 22.83 11.98 3.41
N GLN A 175 21.98 12.33 2.44
CA GLN A 175 21.10 13.51 2.54
C GLN A 175 20.09 13.39 3.68
N GLN A 176 19.53 12.19 3.92
CA GLN A 176 18.62 11.95 5.04
C GLN A 176 19.35 12.01 6.38
N LEU A 177 20.59 11.55 6.44
CA LEU A 177 21.43 11.66 7.63
C LEU A 177 21.74 13.12 7.97
N LYS A 178 22.14 13.92 6.98
CA LYS A 178 22.33 15.36 7.13
C LYS A 178 21.08 16.04 7.68
N LEU A 179 19.92 15.71 7.13
CA LEU A 179 18.63 16.23 7.59
C LEU A 179 18.35 15.87 9.05
N LYS A 180 18.55 14.61 9.46
CA LYS A 180 18.30 14.17 10.84
C LYS A 180 19.25 14.79 11.86
N LEU A 181 20.51 14.96 11.50
CA LEU A 181 21.50 15.59 12.38
C LEU A 181 21.40 17.11 12.34
N GLY A 182 20.77 17.69 11.31
CA GLY A 182 20.74 19.13 11.08
C GLY A 182 22.11 19.68 10.73
N ILE A 183 22.92 18.93 9.98
CA ILE A 183 24.28 19.31 9.56
C ILE A 183 24.32 19.56 8.05
N ASN A 184 25.16 20.51 7.64
CA ASN A 184 25.42 20.77 6.23
C ASN A 184 26.74 20.14 5.74
N ASP A 185 27.61 19.75 6.67
CA ASP A 185 28.94 19.22 6.41
C ASP A 185 28.93 18.00 5.48
N PRO A 186 29.98 17.81 4.66
CA PRO A 186 30.10 16.63 3.81
C PRO A 186 30.15 15.36 4.67
N VAL A 187 29.33 14.39 4.31
CA VAL A 187 29.36 13.05 4.90
C VAL A 187 30.17 12.17 3.96
N LEU A 188 31.28 11.60 4.45
CA LEU A 188 32.03 10.60 3.70
C LEU A 188 31.18 9.32 3.60
N VAL A 189 30.82 8.95 2.37
CA VAL A 189 30.05 7.72 2.10
C VAL A 189 31.02 6.66 1.60
N ILE A 190 31.01 5.52 2.28
CA ILE A 190 31.72 4.31 1.85
C ILE A 190 30.65 3.28 1.54
N GLU A 191 30.60 2.83 0.29
CA GLU A 191 29.64 1.83 -0.18
C GLU A 191 30.36 0.64 -0.79
N GLN A 192 29.77 -0.55 -0.64
CA GLN A 192 30.23 -1.74 -1.34
C GLN A 192 29.72 -1.70 -2.78
N GLN A 193 30.51 -2.23 -3.72
CA GLN A 193 30.04 -2.48 -5.07
C GLN A 193 28.75 -3.32 -5.04
N ARG A 194 27.72 -2.87 -5.78
CA ARG A 194 26.44 -3.56 -5.84
C ARG A 194 26.62 -4.97 -6.41
N PRO A 195 26.02 -6.01 -5.80
CA PRO A 195 26.08 -7.35 -6.33
C PRO A 195 25.22 -7.47 -7.60
N ASP A 196 25.43 -8.55 -8.34
CA ASP A 196 24.60 -8.91 -9.48
C ASP A 196 23.26 -9.51 -9.02
N TYR A 197 22.17 -9.04 -9.63
CA TYR A 197 20.80 -9.50 -9.39
C TYR A 197 20.18 -10.15 -10.65
N GLY A 198 21.00 -10.62 -11.60
CA GLY A 198 20.54 -11.34 -12.80
C GLY A 198 19.67 -12.58 -12.53
N ASN A 199 19.78 -13.17 -11.34
CA ASN A 199 18.96 -14.30 -10.88
C ASN A 199 17.65 -13.88 -10.19
N LEU A 200 17.39 -12.58 -10.02
CA LEU A 200 16.20 -12.05 -9.37
C LEU A 200 15.20 -11.55 -10.42
N LYS A 201 13.97 -12.05 -10.32
CA LYS A 201 12.81 -11.56 -11.04
C LYS A 201 11.91 -10.78 -10.09
N VAL A 202 11.53 -9.56 -10.46
CA VAL A 202 10.54 -8.77 -9.72
C VAL A 202 9.32 -8.59 -10.60
N ILE A 203 8.18 -9.11 -10.15
CA ILE A 203 6.90 -9.04 -10.83
C ILE A 203 6.02 -8.03 -10.11
N ASN A 204 5.72 -6.92 -10.77
CA ASN A 204 4.72 -5.96 -10.33
C ASN A 204 3.32 -6.52 -10.64
N VAL A 205 2.57 -6.90 -9.61
CA VAL A 205 1.21 -7.41 -9.75
C VAL A 205 0.22 -6.26 -9.57
N THR A 206 -0.30 -5.76 -10.69
CA THR A 206 -1.19 -4.58 -10.76
C THR A 206 -2.67 -4.95 -10.70
N GLY A 207 -3.57 -3.97 -10.70
CA GLY A 207 -5.03 -4.17 -10.73
C GLY A 207 -5.67 -4.26 -9.34
N LEU A 208 -4.88 -4.13 -8.28
CA LEU A 208 -5.32 -4.17 -6.87
C LEU A 208 -5.30 -2.79 -6.19
N GLY A 209 -4.85 -1.74 -6.89
CA GLY A 209 -4.68 -0.40 -6.30
C GLY A 209 -3.52 -0.36 -5.31
N LYS A 210 -3.56 0.61 -4.39
CA LYS A 210 -2.50 0.80 -3.37
C LYS A 210 -2.52 -0.24 -2.23
N LEU A 211 -3.58 -1.05 -2.16
CA LEU A 211 -3.84 -2.03 -1.09
C LEU A 211 -3.60 -1.52 0.34
N PRO A 212 -4.51 -0.69 0.87
CA PRO A 212 -4.36 -0.14 2.21
C PRO A 212 -4.55 -1.18 3.32
N LYS A 213 -4.15 -0.82 4.54
CA LYS A 213 -4.35 -1.63 5.76
C LYS A 213 -5.81 -1.99 6.03
N ASN A 214 -6.73 -1.07 5.70
CA ASN A 214 -8.17 -1.26 5.87
C ASN A 214 -8.78 -1.58 4.51
N ARG A 215 -9.04 -2.87 4.28
CA ARG A 215 -9.59 -3.39 3.02
C ARG A 215 -11.09 -3.64 3.17
N SER A 216 -11.87 -3.34 2.13
CA SER A 216 -13.27 -3.76 2.07
C SER A 216 -13.36 -5.28 1.88
N LEU A 217 -14.49 -5.89 2.26
CA LEU A 217 -14.67 -7.35 2.10
C LEU A 217 -14.39 -7.84 0.66
N PRO A 218 -14.88 -7.17 -0.42
CA PRO A 218 -14.57 -7.60 -1.78
C PRO A 218 -13.06 -7.55 -2.10
N LEU A 219 -12.36 -6.52 -1.62
CA LEU A 219 -10.92 -6.40 -1.85
C LEU A 219 -10.13 -7.47 -1.08
N THR A 220 -10.55 -7.78 0.15
CA THR A 220 -9.97 -8.87 0.94
C THR A 220 -10.15 -10.22 0.24
N SER A 221 -11.33 -10.52 -0.30
CA SER A 221 -11.57 -11.75 -1.07
C SER A 221 -10.65 -11.86 -2.29
N ARG A 222 -10.49 -10.78 -3.06
CA ARG A 222 -9.58 -10.72 -4.22
C ARG A 222 -8.13 -10.98 -3.84
N VAL A 223 -7.65 -10.33 -2.76
CA VAL A 223 -6.28 -10.51 -2.27
C VAL A 223 -6.06 -11.94 -1.77
N ASN A 224 -7.02 -12.51 -1.05
CA ASN A 224 -6.91 -13.88 -0.55
C ASN A 224 -6.87 -14.89 -1.70
N ALA A 225 -7.66 -14.69 -2.76
CA ALA A 225 -7.59 -15.54 -3.95
C ALA A 225 -6.20 -15.49 -4.60
N LEU A 226 -5.63 -14.28 -4.77
CA LEU A 226 -4.26 -14.14 -5.28
C LEU A 226 -3.22 -14.81 -4.38
N LYS A 227 -3.32 -14.64 -3.04
CA LYS A 227 -2.43 -15.31 -2.08
C LYS A 227 -2.46 -16.82 -2.26
N GLU A 228 -3.65 -17.43 -2.36
CA GLU A 228 -3.79 -18.86 -2.55
C GLU A 228 -3.23 -19.33 -3.90
N THR A 229 -3.43 -18.56 -4.96
CA THR A 229 -2.82 -18.86 -6.27
C THR A 229 -1.30 -18.80 -6.22
N LEU A 230 -0.71 -17.77 -5.61
CA LEU A 230 0.74 -17.65 -5.47
C LEU A 230 1.33 -18.76 -4.59
N LYS A 231 0.63 -19.19 -3.52
CA LYS A 231 1.05 -20.35 -2.70
C LYS A 231 1.07 -21.65 -3.51
N LYS A 232 0.11 -21.84 -4.43
CA LYS A 232 0.08 -23.01 -5.32
C LYS A 232 1.22 -22.99 -6.34
N LEU A 233 1.56 -21.80 -6.86
CA LEU A 233 2.67 -21.61 -7.80
C LEU A 233 4.03 -21.76 -7.12
N CYS A 234 4.15 -21.28 -5.89
CA CYS A 234 5.41 -21.26 -5.13
C CYS A 234 5.21 -21.87 -3.73
N PRO A 235 5.52 -23.17 -3.54
CA PRO A 235 5.33 -23.83 -2.24
C PRO A 235 6.13 -23.21 -1.08
N THR A 236 7.28 -22.59 -1.36
CA THR A 236 8.16 -21.91 -0.39
C THR A 236 7.90 -20.40 -0.29
N LEU A 237 6.70 -19.94 -0.66
CA LEU A 237 6.35 -18.51 -0.68
C LEU A 237 6.35 -17.87 0.71
N GLY A 238 7.11 -16.79 0.86
CA GLY A 238 6.96 -15.84 1.95
C GLY A 238 5.91 -14.77 1.64
N ILE A 239 5.06 -14.42 2.60
CA ILE A 239 4.06 -13.35 2.42
C ILE A 239 4.35 -12.20 3.39
N ILE A 240 4.42 -10.99 2.85
CA ILE A 240 4.50 -9.73 3.60
C ILE A 240 3.21 -8.94 3.36
N ASP A 241 2.56 -8.51 4.43
CA ASP A 241 1.33 -7.71 4.39
C ASP A 241 1.31 -6.72 5.57
N TRP A 242 0.27 -5.93 5.73
CA TRP A 242 0.10 -5.03 6.87
C TRP A 242 0.08 -5.81 8.18
N LYS A 243 0.79 -5.30 9.20
CA LYS A 243 0.88 -5.91 10.53
C LYS A 243 -0.48 -6.37 11.09
N GLN A 244 -1.52 -5.54 10.97
CA GLN A 244 -2.87 -5.86 11.46
C GLN A 244 -3.46 -7.11 10.81
N ILE A 245 -3.18 -7.32 9.52
CA ILE A 245 -3.64 -8.47 8.74
C ILE A 245 -2.76 -9.68 9.08
N ALA A 246 -1.44 -9.51 9.02
CA ALA A 246 -0.48 -10.56 9.32
C ALA A 246 -0.64 -11.14 10.73
N THR A 247 -0.99 -10.32 11.74
CA THR A 247 -1.24 -10.80 13.10
C THR A 247 -2.47 -11.69 13.24
N GLN A 248 -3.41 -11.61 12.30
CA GLN A 248 -4.62 -12.42 12.27
C GLN A 248 -4.44 -13.71 11.47
N ALA A 249 -3.35 -13.84 10.71
CA ALA A 249 -3.07 -15.02 9.90
C ALA A 249 -2.70 -16.22 10.80
N GLU A 250 -3.40 -17.32 10.59
CA GLU A 250 -3.15 -18.57 11.31
C GLU A 250 -1.71 -19.06 11.08
N GLY A 251 -1.09 -19.55 12.15
CA GLY A 251 0.26 -20.13 12.10
C GLY A 251 1.40 -19.14 11.82
N ARG A 252 1.16 -17.82 11.79
CA ARG A 252 2.17 -16.79 11.42
C ARG A 252 2.81 -17.07 10.05
N THR A 253 1.99 -17.45 9.08
CA THR A 253 2.40 -17.66 7.69
C THR A 253 2.54 -16.33 6.92
N GLU A 254 2.05 -15.23 7.50
CA GLU A 254 2.16 -13.87 6.98
C GLU A 254 2.92 -12.97 7.95
N TYR A 255 3.63 -11.99 7.41
CA TYR A 255 4.59 -11.15 8.13
C TYR A 255 4.30 -9.67 7.91
N GLY A 256 4.52 -8.85 8.93
CA GLY A 256 4.19 -7.42 8.86
C GLY A 256 5.24 -6.56 8.15
N HIS A 257 4.82 -5.66 7.24
CA HIS A 257 5.64 -4.52 6.80
C HIS A 257 6.26 -3.79 8.00
N PHE A 258 7.48 -3.25 7.85
CA PHE A 258 8.24 -2.52 8.87
C PHE A 258 8.63 -3.28 10.15
N VAL A 259 8.10 -4.48 10.39
CA VAL A 259 8.41 -5.32 11.56
C VAL A 259 9.19 -6.54 11.10
N ASP A 260 8.49 -7.49 10.50
CA ASP A 260 9.05 -8.75 10.07
C ASP A 260 9.76 -8.60 8.72
N GLY A 261 9.27 -7.72 7.84
CA GLY A 261 9.95 -7.34 6.60
C GLY A 261 11.36 -6.79 6.79
N ARG A 262 11.70 -6.34 8.01
CA ARG A 262 13.04 -5.82 8.38
C ARG A 262 13.83 -6.73 9.32
N GLY A 263 13.17 -7.42 10.24
CA GLY A 263 13.79 -7.97 11.46
C GLY A 263 14.07 -9.48 11.50
N VAL A 264 13.64 -10.26 10.51
CA VAL A 264 13.74 -11.74 10.59
C VAL A 264 14.34 -12.36 9.33
N ASN A 265 15.24 -13.33 9.52
CA ASN A 265 15.83 -14.14 8.43
C ASN A 265 14.89 -15.27 7.95
N ARG A 266 13.59 -15.17 8.23
CA ARG A 266 12.61 -16.23 7.96
C ARG A 266 12.40 -16.48 6.47
N PHE A 267 12.79 -15.53 5.63
CA PHE A 267 12.66 -15.60 4.18
C PHE A 267 13.94 -16.05 3.45
N SER A 268 15.02 -16.40 4.16
CA SER A 268 16.30 -16.75 3.51
C SER A 268 16.17 -17.98 2.61
N GLU A 269 15.33 -18.93 3.02
CA GLU A 269 15.09 -20.20 2.33
C GLU A 269 13.88 -20.13 1.37
N CYS A 270 13.19 -18.99 1.29
CA CYS A 270 12.08 -18.82 0.36
C CYS A 270 12.60 -18.63 -1.06
N ASP A 271 11.98 -19.30 -2.05
CA ASP A 271 12.29 -19.06 -3.46
C ASP A 271 11.52 -17.86 -4.02
N ALA A 272 10.41 -17.52 -3.35
CA ALA A 272 9.60 -16.36 -3.67
C ALA A 272 9.11 -15.61 -2.43
N ILE A 273 8.94 -14.30 -2.57
CA ILE A 273 8.24 -13.45 -1.59
C ILE A 273 7.14 -12.67 -2.33
N ALA A 274 5.96 -12.59 -1.73
CA ALA A 274 4.89 -11.69 -2.17
C ALA A 274 4.65 -10.60 -1.13
N SER A 275 4.83 -9.34 -1.52
CA SER A 275 4.56 -8.15 -0.70
C SER A 275 3.26 -7.50 -1.13
N PHE A 276 2.31 -7.34 -0.20
CA PHE A 276 0.95 -6.85 -0.47
C PHE A 276 0.72 -5.43 0.03
N GLY A 277 0.68 -4.48 -0.90
CA GLY A 277 0.47 -3.08 -0.61
C GLY A 277 1.74 -2.26 -0.63
N ILE A 278 1.55 -0.96 -0.85
CA ILE A 278 2.66 -0.02 -0.83
C ILE A 278 3.02 0.22 0.65
N PRO A 279 4.27 -0.02 1.08
CA PRO A 279 4.65 0.18 2.46
C PRO A 279 4.83 1.67 2.75
N TYR A 280 3.72 2.38 2.97
CA TYR A 280 3.74 3.76 3.45
C TYR A 280 3.65 3.80 4.98
N GLN A 281 4.47 4.63 5.60
CA GLN A 281 4.31 4.99 7.01
C GLN A 281 3.14 5.98 7.16
N ASN A 282 2.81 6.33 8.41
CA ASN A 282 1.80 7.36 8.65
C ASN A 282 2.28 8.71 8.09
N ILE A 283 1.65 9.17 7.02
CA ILE A 283 2.03 10.38 6.28
C ILE A 283 1.95 11.61 7.18
N GLY A 284 0.95 11.72 8.05
CA GLY A 284 0.81 12.86 8.97
C GLY A 284 1.95 12.93 10.00
N VAL A 285 2.35 11.78 10.54
CA VAL A 285 3.51 11.69 11.45
C VAL A 285 4.80 12.04 10.71
N LEU A 286 4.97 11.54 9.48
CA LEU A 286 6.14 11.87 8.66
C LEU A 286 6.20 13.35 8.28
N ALA A 287 5.06 13.97 8.00
CA ALA A 287 4.97 15.39 7.69
C ALA A 287 5.36 16.23 8.90
N ALA A 288 4.81 15.92 10.08
CA ALA A 288 5.20 16.58 11.32
C ALA A 288 6.68 16.38 11.63
N GLN A 289 7.22 15.16 11.45
CA GLN A 289 8.64 14.88 11.62
C GLN A 289 9.50 15.70 10.65
N TYR A 290 9.11 15.77 9.37
CA TYR A 290 9.84 16.52 8.36
C TYR A 290 9.84 18.01 8.65
N GLN A 291 8.69 18.57 9.05
CA GLN A 291 8.56 19.96 9.49
C GLN A 291 9.45 20.25 10.70
N VAL A 292 9.47 19.37 11.70
CA VAL A 292 10.35 19.53 12.88
C VAL A 292 11.84 19.46 12.52
N MET A 293 12.22 18.65 11.53
CA MET A 293 13.62 18.54 11.08
C MET A 293 14.07 19.74 10.23
N THR A 294 13.17 20.31 9.42
CA THR A 294 13.50 21.37 8.46
C THR A 294 13.13 22.78 8.92
N GLY A 295 12.16 22.91 9.83
CA GLY A 295 11.49 24.16 10.16
C GLY A 295 10.51 24.64 9.09
N GLU A 296 10.38 23.92 7.96
CA GLU A 296 9.54 24.34 6.83
C GLU A 296 8.13 23.74 6.92
N PRO A 297 7.08 24.52 6.64
CA PRO A 297 5.71 24.00 6.62
C PRO A 297 5.54 22.96 5.52
N VAL A 298 4.84 21.87 5.83
CA VAL A 298 4.60 20.78 4.89
C VAL A 298 3.19 20.88 4.33
N ASN A 299 3.08 20.93 2.99
CA ASN A 299 1.81 20.79 2.29
C ASN A 299 1.68 19.38 1.72
N LEU A 300 0.67 18.63 2.18
CA LEU A 300 0.40 17.26 1.75
C LEU A 300 -0.20 17.16 0.33
N GLU A 301 -0.77 18.24 -0.19
CA GLU A 301 -1.39 18.28 -1.52
C GLU A 301 -0.37 18.50 -2.64
N ASP A 302 0.78 19.09 -2.32
CA ASP A 302 1.84 19.34 -3.29
C ASP A 302 2.65 18.08 -3.58
N LYS A 303 2.32 17.44 -4.71
CA LYS A 303 2.97 16.23 -5.22
C LYS A 303 4.42 16.44 -5.66
N ASN A 304 4.86 17.68 -5.87
CA ASN A 304 6.23 18.00 -6.28
C ASN A 304 7.08 18.58 -5.15
N SER A 305 6.55 18.61 -3.93
CA SER A 305 7.24 19.12 -2.75
C SER A 305 8.48 18.29 -2.37
N ALA A 306 9.40 18.94 -1.65
CA ALA A 306 10.55 18.26 -1.05
C ALA A 306 10.14 17.14 -0.08
N PHE A 307 9.00 17.31 0.61
CA PHE A 307 8.40 16.29 1.44
C PHE A 307 7.95 15.06 0.63
N GLN A 308 7.29 15.26 -0.52
CA GLN A 308 6.84 14.14 -1.35
C GLN A 308 8.03 13.32 -1.90
N LYS A 309 9.14 13.99 -2.22
CA LYS A 309 10.40 13.32 -2.57
C LYS A 309 10.95 12.51 -1.39
N TYR A 310 10.99 13.09 -0.20
CA TYR A 310 11.41 12.41 1.03
C TYR A 310 10.54 11.16 1.32
N LEU A 311 9.21 11.29 1.21
CA LEU A 311 8.28 10.17 1.36
C LEU A 311 8.52 9.08 0.32
N THR A 312 8.73 9.45 -0.94
CA THR A 312 9.01 8.52 -2.03
C THR A 312 10.31 7.75 -1.78
N ASP A 313 11.36 8.43 -1.33
CA ASP A 313 12.63 7.78 -0.98
C ASP A 313 12.46 6.78 0.18
N LEU A 314 11.64 7.09 1.19
CA LEU A 314 11.34 6.17 2.29
C LEU A 314 10.59 4.91 1.82
N ILE A 315 9.61 5.08 0.93
CA ILE A 315 8.85 3.95 0.36
C ILE A 315 9.78 3.06 -0.47
N ARG A 316 10.57 3.66 -1.35
CA ARG A 316 11.54 2.94 -2.20
C ARG A 316 12.57 2.18 -1.36
N ALA A 317 13.09 2.81 -0.31
CA ALA A 317 13.99 2.15 0.63
C ALA A 317 13.34 0.91 1.26
N GLU A 318 12.07 0.99 1.66
CA GLU A 318 11.38 -0.16 2.23
C GLU A 318 11.19 -1.30 1.22
N ILE A 319 10.78 -0.98 0.00
CA ILE A 319 10.63 -1.97 -1.08
C ILE A 319 11.97 -2.69 -1.33
N ILE A 320 13.08 -1.96 -1.40
CA ILE A 320 14.42 -2.55 -1.55
C ILE A 320 14.78 -3.45 -0.36
N GLN A 321 14.44 -3.04 0.87
CA GLN A 321 14.69 -3.87 2.06
C GLN A 321 13.90 -5.18 2.05
N GLU A 322 12.64 -5.15 1.59
CA GLU A 322 11.78 -6.32 1.46
C GLU A 322 12.28 -7.26 0.38
N ILE A 323 12.64 -6.74 -0.81
CA ILE A 323 13.27 -7.53 -1.88
C ILE A 323 14.58 -8.17 -1.37
N GLY A 324 15.37 -7.41 -0.62
CA GLY A 324 16.63 -7.88 -0.03
C GLY A 324 16.47 -9.07 0.92
N ARG A 325 15.25 -9.39 1.38
CA ARG A 325 14.98 -10.56 2.23
C ARG A 325 15.18 -11.89 1.52
N LEU A 326 15.02 -11.93 0.20
CA LEU A 326 15.32 -13.12 -0.63
C LEU A 326 16.81 -13.46 -0.68
N ARG A 327 17.69 -12.51 -0.31
CA ARG A 327 19.16 -12.68 -0.34
C ARG A 327 19.67 -13.19 -1.70
N ALA A 328 19.11 -12.72 -2.81
CA ALA A 328 19.42 -13.19 -4.16
C ALA A 328 20.92 -13.24 -4.48
N HIS A 329 21.67 -12.22 -4.05
CA HIS A 329 23.13 -12.15 -4.18
C HIS A 329 23.91 -13.31 -3.51
N ARG A 330 23.33 -13.99 -2.52
CA ARG A 330 23.93 -15.17 -1.85
C ARG A 330 23.55 -16.48 -2.53
N ARG A 331 22.58 -16.43 -3.45
CA ARG A 331 21.94 -17.60 -4.08
C ARG A 331 21.99 -17.46 -5.60
N SER A 332 23.14 -17.05 -6.15
CA SER A 332 23.33 -16.76 -7.58
C SER A 332 22.92 -17.89 -8.53
N ASN A 333 22.87 -19.14 -8.04
CA ASN A 333 22.53 -20.32 -8.84
C ASN A 333 21.03 -20.65 -8.83
N VAL A 334 20.20 -19.86 -8.15
CA VAL A 334 18.76 -20.08 -8.03
C VAL A 334 18.03 -18.87 -8.57
N GLU A 335 17.06 -19.08 -9.46
CA GLU A 335 16.13 -18.03 -9.86
C GLU A 335 15.13 -17.77 -8.75
N LEU A 336 15.06 -16.51 -8.30
CA LEU A 336 14.18 -16.07 -7.22
C LEU A 336 13.17 -15.08 -7.75
N THR A 337 11.96 -15.10 -7.19
CA THR A 337 10.87 -14.22 -7.64
C THR A 337 10.33 -13.37 -6.49
N PHE A 338 10.27 -12.07 -6.68
CA PHE A 338 9.59 -11.14 -5.79
C PHE A 338 8.31 -10.62 -6.44
N TYR A 339 7.16 -10.94 -5.89
CA TYR A 339 5.87 -10.38 -6.31
C TYR A 339 5.61 -9.12 -5.48
N PHE A 340 5.55 -7.97 -6.15
CA PHE A 340 5.09 -6.73 -5.54
C PHE A 340 3.63 -6.50 -5.93
N CYS A 341 2.71 -6.79 -5.03
CA CYS A 341 1.28 -6.71 -5.28
C CYS A 341 0.78 -5.33 -4.85
N ALA A 342 0.86 -4.35 -5.74
CA ALA A 342 0.18 -3.05 -5.66
C ALA A 342 0.44 -2.22 -6.92
N ASP A 343 -0.43 -1.25 -7.19
CA ASP A 343 -0.24 -0.32 -8.31
C ASP A 343 0.81 0.74 -7.93
N TYR A 344 2.08 0.44 -8.21
CA TYR A 344 3.22 1.32 -7.99
C TYR A 344 4.26 1.18 -9.08
N ASP A 345 4.95 2.27 -9.43
CA ASP A 345 6.02 2.25 -10.43
C ASP A 345 7.33 1.74 -9.82
N LEU A 346 7.77 0.57 -10.28
CA LEU A 346 9.00 -0.10 -9.86
C LEU A 346 10.20 0.18 -10.77
N GLY A 347 10.09 1.08 -11.76
CA GLY A 347 11.19 1.39 -12.68
C GLY A 347 12.46 1.94 -12.01
N PHE A 348 12.37 2.38 -10.75
CA PHE A 348 13.55 2.77 -9.98
C PHE A 348 14.46 1.58 -9.62
N LEU A 349 13.96 0.34 -9.64
CA LEU A 349 14.71 -0.86 -9.26
C LEU A 349 15.84 -1.19 -10.23
N ASP A 350 15.72 -0.88 -11.52
CA ASP A 350 16.81 -1.11 -12.50
C ASP A 350 18.10 -0.41 -12.10
N ARG A 351 17.98 0.76 -11.47
CA ARG A 351 19.14 1.52 -10.99
C ARG A 351 19.68 0.91 -9.70
N GLU A 352 18.80 0.47 -8.81
CA GLU A 352 19.15 0.02 -7.45
C GLU A 352 19.59 -1.46 -7.37
N LEU A 353 19.12 -2.29 -8.28
CA LEU A 353 19.36 -3.74 -8.35
C LEU A 353 19.86 -4.11 -9.76
N PRO A 354 21.18 -4.00 -10.04
CA PRO A 354 21.72 -4.25 -11.37
C PRO A 354 21.41 -5.66 -11.89
N GLY A 355 20.88 -5.76 -13.11
CA GLY A 355 20.58 -7.03 -13.77
C GLY A 355 19.23 -7.65 -13.42
N VAL A 356 18.45 -7.03 -12.53
CA VAL A 356 17.11 -7.52 -12.16
C VAL A 356 16.18 -7.60 -13.38
N LYS A 357 15.36 -8.67 -13.44
CA LYS A 357 14.31 -8.79 -14.45
C LYS A 357 13.02 -8.18 -13.91
N LEU A 358 12.60 -7.03 -14.46
CA LEU A 358 11.32 -6.40 -14.10
C LEU A 358 10.21 -6.81 -15.06
N GLU A 359 9.09 -7.29 -14.52
CA GLU A 359 7.87 -7.58 -15.28
C GLU A 359 6.68 -6.93 -14.60
N SER A 360 5.63 -6.63 -15.37
CA SER A 360 4.35 -6.17 -14.86
C SER A 360 3.27 -7.10 -15.36
N VAL A 361 2.44 -7.60 -14.46
CA VAL A 361 1.36 -8.56 -14.75
C VAL A 361 0.12 -8.11 -13.99
N ASP A 362 -1.05 -8.14 -14.62
CA ASP A 362 -2.28 -7.83 -13.91
C ASP A 362 -2.68 -8.97 -12.96
N ALA A 363 -3.15 -8.65 -11.76
CA ALA A 363 -3.61 -9.64 -10.77
C ALA A 363 -4.66 -10.59 -11.35
N PHE A 364 -5.55 -10.07 -12.21
CA PHE A 364 -6.57 -10.85 -12.91
C PHE A 364 -5.97 -11.88 -13.88
N GLN A 365 -4.82 -11.59 -14.50
CA GLN A 365 -4.13 -12.53 -15.38
C GLN A 365 -3.49 -13.69 -14.62
N LEU A 366 -3.11 -13.47 -13.35
CA LEU A 366 -2.62 -14.54 -12.48
C LEU A 366 -3.75 -15.32 -11.81
N CYS A 367 -4.81 -14.62 -11.43
CA CYS A 367 -5.94 -15.17 -10.69
C CYS A 367 -7.21 -14.41 -11.08
N PRO A 368 -8.13 -15.01 -11.85
CA PRO A 368 -9.35 -14.33 -12.28
C PRO A 368 -10.20 -13.79 -11.12
N GLU A 369 -10.20 -14.47 -9.98
CA GLU A 369 -10.88 -14.06 -8.75
C GLU A 369 -10.22 -12.86 -8.07
N ALA A 370 -8.98 -12.53 -8.42
CA ALA A 370 -8.30 -11.31 -7.98
C ALA A 370 -8.66 -10.07 -8.83
N GLY A 371 -9.34 -10.25 -9.97
CA GLY A 371 -9.83 -9.14 -10.81
C GLY A 371 -10.92 -8.32 -10.16
N ASN A 372 -11.22 -7.15 -10.71
CA ASN A 372 -12.33 -6.31 -10.29
C ASN A 372 -13.69 -6.92 -10.68
N ALA A 373 -14.79 -6.34 -10.17
CA ALA A 373 -16.13 -6.89 -10.40
C ALA A 373 -16.52 -6.99 -11.88
N SER A 374 -16.06 -6.06 -12.73
CA SER A 374 -16.33 -6.10 -14.17
C SER A 374 -15.54 -7.21 -14.84
N GLU A 375 -14.26 -7.38 -14.48
CA GLU A 375 -13.38 -8.44 -14.99
C GLU A 375 -13.91 -9.83 -14.59
N GLN A 376 -14.25 -10.02 -13.32
CA GLN A 376 -14.86 -11.27 -12.83
C GLN A 376 -16.18 -11.59 -13.54
N THR A 377 -17.05 -10.59 -13.71
CA THR A 377 -18.33 -10.77 -14.43
C THR A 377 -18.09 -11.17 -15.88
N GLY A 378 -17.17 -10.48 -16.56
CA GLY A 378 -16.77 -10.83 -17.91
C GLY A 378 -16.30 -12.28 -17.98
N HIS A 379 -15.38 -12.66 -17.10
CA HIS A 379 -14.80 -14.00 -17.03
C HIS A 379 -15.86 -15.08 -16.90
N ALA A 380 -16.79 -14.91 -15.96
CA ALA A 380 -17.89 -15.84 -15.73
C ALA A 380 -18.80 -15.98 -16.96
N ILE A 381 -19.15 -14.87 -17.63
CA ILE A 381 -20.01 -14.89 -18.83
C ILE A 381 -19.38 -15.68 -19.96
N VAL A 382 -18.07 -15.53 -20.19
CA VAL A 382 -17.41 -16.23 -21.29
C VAL A 382 -17.06 -17.66 -20.95
N ASN A 383 -16.69 -17.99 -19.72
CA ASN A 383 -16.56 -19.38 -19.30
C ASN A 383 -17.90 -20.11 -19.50
N ALA A 384 -19.01 -19.49 -19.12
CA ALA A 384 -20.35 -20.01 -19.36
C ALA A 384 -20.66 -20.17 -20.86
N LEU A 385 -20.29 -19.19 -21.69
CA LEU A 385 -20.48 -19.26 -23.13
C LEU A 385 -19.65 -20.40 -23.76
N THR A 386 -18.40 -20.52 -23.36
CA THR A 386 -17.46 -21.55 -23.82
C THR A 386 -17.97 -22.94 -23.45
N GLN A 387 -18.45 -23.12 -22.22
CA GLN A 387 -19.05 -24.37 -21.75
C GLN A 387 -20.30 -24.74 -22.55
N LEU A 388 -21.19 -23.77 -22.82
CA LEU A 388 -22.38 -23.99 -23.65
C LEU A 388 -22.03 -24.32 -25.11
N TRP A 389 -21.01 -23.66 -25.66
CA TRP A 389 -20.54 -23.90 -27.02
C TRP A 389 -19.93 -25.30 -27.15
N GLN A 390 -19.02 -25.69 -26.24
CA GLN A 390 -18.39 -27.01 -26.20
C GLN A 390 -19.40 -28.14 -26.00
N SER A 391 -20.39 -27.93 -25.14
CA SER A 391 -21.49 -28.87 -24.91
C SER A 391 -22.56 -28.88 -26.01
N LYS A 392 -22.39 -28.06 -27.06
CA LYS A 392 -23.35 -27.88 -28.18
C LYS A 392 -24.76 -27.52 -27.72
N GLN A 393 -24.87 -26.85 -26.58
CA GLN A 393 -26.14 -26.39 -26.02
C GLN A 393 -26.52 -25.02 -26.57
N LYS A 394 -27.82 -24.68 -26.50
CA LYS A 394 -28.31 -23.40 -26.98
C LYS A 394 -27.80 -22.27 -26.08
N ILE A 395 -26.91 -21.44 -26.63
CA ILE A 395 -26.37 -20.26 -25.95
C ILE A 395 -27.50 -19.23 -25.79
N THR A 396 -28.09 -19.16 -24.59
CA THR A 396 -29.16 -18.21 -24.24
C THR A 396 -28.76 -17.39 -23.02
N GLN A 397 -29.28 -16.18 -22.90
CA GLN A 397 -28.99 -15.30 -21.75
C GLN A 397 -29.33 -15.95 -20.40
N PRO A 398 -30.47 -16.66 -20.24
CA PRO A 398 -30.76 -17.37 -18.98
C PRO A 398 -29.80 -18.52 -18.71
N ALA A 399 -29.36 -19.26 -19.73
CA ALA A 399 -28.39 -20.34 -19.56
C ALA A 399 -27.02 -19.82 -19.10
N ILE A 400 -26.59 -18.70 -19.66
CA ILE A 400 -25.34 -18.01 -19.26
C ILE A 400 -25.46 -17.51 -17.82
N ALA A 401 -26.56 -16.84 -17.49
CA ALA A 401 -26.82 -16.34 -16.15
C ALA A 401 -26.76 -17.46 -15.09
N ASN A 402 -27.32 -18.63 -15.41
CA ASN A 402 -27.29 -19.80 -14.53
C ASN A 402 -25.87 -20.34 -14.31
N ILE A 403 -25.09 -20.54 -15.39
CA ILE A 403 -23.73 -21.09 -15.28
C ILE A 403 -22.77 -20.08 -14.64
N ALA A 404 -22.92 -18.78 -14.95
CA ALA A 404 -22.10 -17.71 -14.40
C ALA A 404 -22.54 -17.28 -12.99
N GLU A 405 -23.58 -17.90 -12.42
CA GLU A 405 -24.14 -17.59 -11.10
C GLU A 405 -24.48 -16.10 -10.88
N ILE A 406 -24.99 -15.43 -11.92
CA ILE A 406 -25.37 -14.02 -11.91
C ILE A 406 -26.80 -13.84 -12.42
N SER A 407 -27.45 -12.72 -12.09
CA SER A 407 -28.80 -12.46 -12.58
C SER A 407 -28.83 -12.23 -14.10
N GLN A 408 -29.90 -12.69 -14.76
CA GLN A 408 -30.10 -12.42 -16.20
C GLN A 408 -30.10 -10.91 -16.51
N ALA A 409 -30.72 -10.10 -15.64
CA ALA A 409 -30.74 -8.65 -15.77
C ALA A 409 -29.31 -8.06 -15.74
N TRP A 410 -28.44 -8.61 -14.90
CA TRP A 410 -27.02 -8.21 -14.85
C TRP A 410 -26.28 -8.54 -16.14
N VAL A 411 -26.47 -9.73 -16.72
CA VAL A 411 -25.91 -10.08 -18.05
C VAL A 411 -26.37 -9.08 -19.12
N SER A 412 -27.65 -8.70 -19.11
CA SER A 412 -28.18 -7.68 -20.03
C SER A 412 -27.45 -6.36 -19.86
N ARG A 413 -27.38 -5.86 -18.62
CA ARG A 413 -26.76 -4.59 -18.28
C ARG A 413 -25.27 -4.57 -18.62
N PHE A 414 -24.54 -5.64 -18.30
CA PHE A 414 -23.11 -5.77 -18.57
C PHE A 414 -22.80 -5.72 -20.08
N THR A 415 -23.68 -6.31 -20.89
CA THR A 415 -23.52 -6.37 -22.35
C THR A 415 -24.08 -5.16 -23.10
N GLN A 416 -24.73 -4.20 -22.44
CA GLN A 416 -25.22 -2.97 -23.08
C GLN A 416 -24.12 -2.19 -23.78
N ARG A 417 -22.90 -2.17 -23.21
CA ARG A 417 -21.73 -1.53 -23.84
C ARG A 417 -21.42 -2.06 -25.24
N TRP A 418 -21.83 -3.29 -25.53
CA TRP A 418 -21.64 -3.98 -26.82
C TRP A 418 -22.89 -3.89 -27.72
N GLY A 419 -23.86 -3.02 -27.42
CA GLY A 419 -25.17 -3.00 -28.10
C GLY A 419 -26.16 -4.05 -27.57
N GLY A 420 -25.89 -4.63 -26.40
CA GLY A 420 -26.74 -5.60 -25.72
C GLY A 420 -26.41 -7.07 -26.04
N TRP A 421 -27.03 -7.99 -25.29
CA TRP A 421 -26.70 -9.43 -25.31
C TRP A 421 -26.74 -10.07 -26.70
N GLN A 422 -27.77 -9.78 -27.50
CA GLN A 422 -27.90 -10.39 -28.84
C GLN A 422 -26.78 -9.96 -29.77
N HIS A 423 -26.34 -8.71 -29.67
CA HIS A 423 -25.29 -8.14 -30.49
C HIS A 423 -23.93 -8.68 -30.05
N PHE A 424 -23.66 -8.68 -28.75
CA PHE A 424 -22.48 -9.28 -28.14
C PHE A 424 -22.32 -10.77 -28.51
N LYS A 425 -23.39 -11.56 -28.36
CA LYS A 425 -23.40 -12.98 -28.73
C LYS A 425 -23.06 -13.18 -30.21
N LYS A 426 -23.69 -12.40 -31.11
CA LYS A 426 -23.44 -12.50 -32.55
C LYS A 426 -22.01 -12.15 -32.89
N LEU A 427 -21.47 -11.08 -32.30
CA LEU A 427 -20.10 -10.63 -32.53
C LEU A 427 -19.08 -11.69 -32.09
N LEU A 428 -19.26 -12.28 -30.91
CA LEU A 428 -18.42 -13.38 -30.42
C LEU A 428 -18.48 -14.60 -31.33
N LEU A 429 -19.69 -15.05 -31.73
CA LEU A 429 -19.84 -16.19 -32.63
C LEU A 429 -19.23 -15.91 -34.02
N LEU A 430 -19.40 -14.69 -34.55
CA LEU A 430 -18.80 -14.30 -35.82
C LEU A 430 -17.27 -14.36 -35.77
N LEU A 431 -16.66 -13.88 -34.70
CA LEU A 431 -15.21 -13.92 -34.55
C LEU A 431 -14.72 -15.37 -34.41
N LEU A 432 -15.40 -16.19 -33.61
CA LEU A 432 -15.11 -17.61 -33.45
C LEU A 432 -15.21 -18.37 -34.79
N ASP A 433 -16.26 -18.12 -35.57
CA ASP A 433 -16.46 -18.69 -36.91
C ASP A 433 -15.41 -18.16 -37.91
N SER A 434 -15.03 -16.89 -37.80
CA SER A 434 -14.07 -16.25 -38.72
C SER A 434 -12.64 -16.78 -38.55
N LEU A 435 -12.30 -17.31 -37.38
CA LEU A 435 -11.01 -17.96 -37.13
C LEU A 435 -10.93 -19.35 -37.77
N ASN A 436 -12.07 -20.04 -37.85
CA ASN A 436 -12.16 -21.37 -38.46
C ASN A 436 -12.37 -21.32 -39.98
N SER A 437 -12.34 -20.14 -40.61
CA SER A 437 -12.56 -19.95 -42.05
C SER A 437 -11.37 -19.26 -42.73
N GLY A 438 -11.00 -19.74 -43.93
CA GLY A 438 -9.87 -19.19 -44.69
C GLY A 438 -10.03 -17.70 -44.99
N SER A 439 -8.94 -16.92 -44.94
CA SER A 439 -8.99 -15.48 -45.25
C SER A 439 -9.02 -15.22 -46.75
N ASN A 440 -10.01 -14.47 -47.25
CA ASN A 440 -10.02 -14.03 -48.64
C ASN A 440 -9.41 -12.61 -48.72
N LYS A 441 -8.30 -12.46 -49.45
CA LYS A 441 -7.54 -11.18 -49.52
C LYS A 441 -8.11 -10.18 -50.52
N ASN A 442 -9.08 -10.58 -51.35
CA ASN A 442 -9.69 -9.67 -52.32
C ASN A 442 -10.60 -8.66 -51.59
N LEU A 443 -10.61 -7.39 -51.97
CA LEU A 443 -11.42 -6.34 -51.31
C LEU A 443 -12.41 -5.67 -52.27
N ALA A 444 -12.56 -6.22 -53.49
CA ALA A 444 -13.38 -5.64 -54.55
C ALA A 444 -14.86 -5.50 -54.17
N ASP A 445 -15.37 -6.39 -53.31
CA ASP A 445 -16.78 -6.46 -52.93
C ASP A 445 -17.12 -5.65 -51.67
N LEU A 446 -16.16 -4.90 -51.10
CA LEU A 446 -16.36 -4.06 -49.93
C LEU A 446 -16.61 -2.60 -50.33
N ASP A 447 -17.42 -1.88 -49.56
CA ASP A 447 -17.51 -0.42 -49.68
C ASP A 447 -16.26 0.27 -49.09
N ASP A 448 -16.16 1.59 -49.22
CA ASP A 448 -14.95 2.32 -48.84
C ASP A 448 -14.74 2.39 -47.32
N ASP A 449 -15.82 2.40 -46.54
CA ASP A 449 -15.77 2.35 -45.07
C ASP A 449 -15.34 0.96 -44.59
N GLU A 450 -15.86 -0.10 -45.19
CA GLU A 450 -15.46 -1.49 -44.95
C GLU A 450 -13.99 -1.73 -45.33
N LYS A 451 -13.52 -1.18 -46.45
CA LYS A 451 -12.10 -1.24 -46.84
C LYS A 451 -11.21 -0.53 -45.83
N TRP A 452 -11.65 0.62 -45.33
CA TRP A 452 -10.93 1.38 -44.31
C TRP A 452 -10.85 0.61 -42.98
N LEU A 453 -11.93 -0.07 -42.57
CA LEU A 453 -11.92 -0.95 -41.39
C LEU A 453 -10.86 -2.07 -41.50
N VAL A 454 -10.83 -2.77 -42.63
CA VAL A 454 -9.90 -3.89 -42.85
C VAL A 454 -8.44 -3.42 -42.92
N ARG A 455 -8.16 -2.33 -43.64
CA ARG A 455 -6.79 -1.91 -43.96
C ARG A 455 -6.15 -1.00 -42.92
N THR A 456 -6.96 -0.18 -42.24
CA THR A 456 -6.45 0.93 -41.45
C THR A 456 -6.94 0.84 -40.02
N TYR A 457 -8.26 0.86 -39.79
CA TYR A 457 -8.80 1.05 -38.44
C TYR A 457 -8.57 -0.13 -37.50
N PHE A 458 -8.88 -1.37 -37.92
CA PHE A 458 -8.63 -2.53 -37.05
C PHE A 458 -7.14 -2.79 -36.78
N PRO A 459 -6.23 -2.71 -37.78
CA PRO A 459 -4.80 -2.76 -37.50
C PRO A 459 -4.31 -1.66 -36.55
N MET A 460 -4.80 -0.42 -36.70
CA MET A 460 -4.47 0.71 -35.83
C MET A 460 -4.95 0.47 -34.39
N LEU A 461 -6.21 0.06 -34.21
CA LEU A 461 -6.77 -0.33 -32.91
C LEU A 461 -5.97 -1.42 -32.22
N ILE A 462 -5.50 -2.42 -32.99
CA ILE A 462 -4.66 -3.50 -32.43
C ILE A 462 -3.30 -2.95 -32.01
N ALA A 463 -2.67 -2.08 -32.80
CA ALA A 463 -1.39 -1.46 -32.43
C ALA A 463 -1.52 -0.58 -31.16
N GLU A 464 -2.65 0.09 -30.97
CA GLU A 464 -2.94 0.91 -29.78
C GLU A 464 -3.29 0.07 -28.52
N SER A 465 -3.54 -1.24 -28.68
CA SER A 465 -3.90 -2.13 -27.56
C SER A 465 -2.78 -2.29 -26.53
N GLU A 466 -1.52 -2.03 -26.91
CA GLU A 466 -0.38 -2.00 -25.99
C GLU A 466 -0.41 -0.78 -25.06
N SER A 467 -1.15 0.27 -25.41
CA SER A 467 -1.18 1.55 -24.67
C SER A 467 -2.45 1.74 -23.82
N SER A 468 -3.62 1.31 -24.31
CA SER A 468 -4.88 1.43 -23.55
C SER A 468 -5.95 0.43 -24.02
N LEU A 469 -6.02 -0.72 -23.35
CA LEU A 469 -7.01 -1.76 -23.64
C LEU A 469 -8.48 -1.29 -23.53
N PRO A 470 -8.89 -0.46 -22.54
CA PRO A 470 -10.26 0.03 -22.44
C PRO A 470 -10.69 0.87 -23.65
N THR A 471 -9.80 1.75 -24.13
CA THR A 471 -10.07 2.61 -25.30
C THR A 471 -10.23 1.77 -26.57
N VAL A 472 -9.42 0.71 -26.71
CA VAL A 472 -9.52 -0.22 -27.85
C VAL A 472 -10.81 -1.04 -27.79
N GLN A 473 -11.26 -1.46 -26.59
CA GLN A 473 -12.54 -2.14 -26.41
C GLN A 473 -13.73 -1.24 -26.77
N GLU A 474 -13.68 0.05 -26.41
CA GLU A 474 -14.68 1.04 -26.81
C GLU A 474 -14.72 1.22 -28.33
N GLY A 475 -13.56 1.35 -29.00
CA GLY A 475 -13.50 1.45 -30.46
C GLY A 475 -14.06 0.21 -31.18
N VAL A 476 -13.79 -1.00 -30.68
CA VAL A 476 -14.40 -2.23 -31.23
C VAL A 476 -15.92 -2.26 -30.98
N ALA A 477 -16.37 -1.80 -29.81
CA ALA A 477 -17.79 -1.72 -29.48
C ALA A 477 -18.53 -0.69 -30.36
N GLU A 478 -17.93 0.46 -30.63
CA GLU A 478 -18.46 1.50 -31.52
C GLU A 478 -18.66 0.96 -32.93
N VAL A 479 -17.65 0.30 -33.51
CA VAL A 479 -17.81 -0.32 -34.84
C VAL A 479 -18.89 -1.38 -34.82
N ALA A 480 -18.98 -2.19 -33.77
CA ALA A 480 -20.04 -3.19 -33.65
C ALA A 480 -21.44 -2.56 -33.54
N GLN A 481 -21.58 -1.37 -32.97
CA GLN A 481 -22.85 -0.65 -32.91
C GLN A 481 -23.23 0.02 -34.24
N VAL A 482 -22.24 0.53 -34.98
CA VAL A 482 -22.44 1.25 -36.25
C VAL A 482 -22.68 0.28 -37.41
N PHE A 483 -21.93 -0.82 -37.48
CA PHE A 483 -22.01 -1.78 -38.59
C PHE A 483 -22.91 -2.96 -38.25
N ASP A 484 -23.76 -3.35 -39.20
CA ASP A 484 -24.60 -4.52 -39.03
C ASP A 484 -23.79 -5.84 -39.05
N THR A 485 -24.43 -6.93 -38.62
CA THR A 485 -23.80 -8.27 -38.53
C THR A 485 -23.32 -8.78 -39.89
N ARG A 486 -23.92 -8.33 -41.00
CA ARG A 486 -23.57 -8.78 -42.36
C ARG A 486 -22.34 -8.05 -42.88
N ALA A 487 -22.27 -6.74 -42.69
CA ALA A 487 -21.10 -5.91 -42.97
C ALA A 487 -19.91 -6.36 -42.12
N MET A 488 -20.11 -6.55 -40.81
CA MET A 488 -19.07 -7.04 -39.91
C MET A 488 -18.54 -8.42 -40.34
N ARG A 489 -19.41 -9.35 -40.76
CA ARG A 489 -18.99 -10.65 -41.30
C ARG A 489 -18.13 -10.50 -42.56
N ARG A 490 -18.52 -9.62 -43.50
CA ARG A 490 -17.73 -9.37 -44.72
C ARG A 490 -16.36 -8.83 -44.38
N VAL A 491 -16.29 -7.81 -43.53
CA VAL A 491 -15.04 -7.18 -43.07
C VAL A 491 -14.14 -8.19 -42.38
N LEU A 492 -14.63 -8.91 -41.36
CA LEU A 492 -13.84 -9.90 -40.62
C LEU A 492 -13.29 -11.00 -41.53
N HIS A 493 -14.06 -11.47 -42.52
CA HIS A 493 -13.63 -12.51 -43.45
C HIS A 493 -12.57 -12.05 -44.47
N ARG A 494 -12.31 -10.74 -44.55
CA ARG A 494 -11.22 -10.13 -45.34
C ARG A 494 -10.03 -9.67 -44.49
N CYS A 495 -10.20 -9.52 -43.17
CA CYS A 495 -9.09 -9.28 -42.24
C CYS A 495 -8.09 -10.45 -42.26
N SER A 496 -6.82 -10.19 -41.95
CA SER A 496 -5.82 -11.25 -41.79
C SER A 496 -6.15 -12.15 -40.59
N PRO A 497 -5.69 -13.41 -40.57
CA PRO A 497 -5.85 -14.28 -39.41
C PRO A 497 -5.31 -13.66 -38.13
N ALA A 498 -4.19 -12.94 -38.20
CA ALA A 498 -3.62 -12.20 -37.07
C ALA A 498 -4.56 -11.11 -36.55
N VAL A 499 -5.16 -10.31 -37.45
CA VAL A 499 -6.13 -9.26 -37.05
C VAL A 499 -7.38 -9.87 -36.43
N ARG A 500 -7.92 -10.96 -36.98
CA ARG A 500 -9.09 -11.66 -36.40
C ARG A 500 -8.78 -12.24 -35.03
N ALA A 501 -7.61 -12.86 -34.89
CA ALA A 501 -7.15 -13.39 -33.63
C ALA A 501 -7.01 -12.27 -32.61
N SER A 502 -6.32 -11.17 -32.95
CA SER A 502 -6.18 -10.00 -32.07
C SER A 502 -7.51 -9.33 -31.72
N LEU A 503 -8.45 -9.20 -32.66
CA LEU A 503 -9.79 -8.66 -32.37
C LEU A 503 -10.60 -9.58 -31.46
N LEU A 504 -10.52 -10.90 -31.67
CA LEU A 504 -11.09 -11.86 -30.75
C LEU A 504 -10.41 -11.74 -29.38
N MET A 505 -9.08 -11.67 -29.33
CA MET A 505 -8.31 -11.46 -28.11
C MET A 505 -8.68 -10.15 -27.42
N ILE A 506 -9.04 -9.08 -28.14
CA ILE A 506 -9.47 -7.79 -27.56
C ILE A 506 -10.89 -7.89 -26.97
N LEU A 507 -11.79 -8.58 -27.66
CA LEU A 507 -13.14 -8.84 -27.15
C LEU A 507 -13.12 -9.77 -25.95
N LEU A 508 -12.22 -10.75 -26.00
CA LEU A 508 -11.97 -11.69 -24.94
C LEU A 508 -10.92 -11.15 -23.93
N SER A 509 -10.25 -10.01 -24.13
CA SER A 509 -9.33 -9.40 -23.15
C SER A 509 -10.08 -8.59 -22.09
N CYS A 510 -11.41 -8.57 -22.19
CA CYS A 510 -12.28 -8.46 -21.02
C CYS A 510 -12.07 -9.62 -20.03
N LEU A 511 -11.18 -10.59 -20.32
CA LEU A 511 -10.94 -11.89 -19.69
C LEU A 511 -9.44 -12.27 -19.80
N PRO A 512 -8.95 -13.28 -19.03
CA PRO A 512 -7.54 -13.66 -18.96
C PRO A 512 -7.05 -14.54 -20.13
N THR A 513 -5.72 -14.59 -20.28
CA THR A 513 -4.92 -15.25 -21.35
C THR A 513 -5.04 -16.79 -21.39
N GLU A 514 -5.61 -17.42 -20.37
CA GLU A 514 -5.64 -18.89 -20.20
C GLU A 514 -6.72 -19.58 -21.05
N VAL A 515 -7.70 -18.84 -21.57
CA VAL A 515 -8.73 -19.38 -22.48
C VAL A 515 -8.15 -19.63 -23.90
N TYR A 516 -7.05 -18.97 -24.25
CA TYR A 516 -6.49 -19.01 -25.61
C TYR A 516 -5.40 -20.06 -25.82
N SER A 517 -4.73 -20.52 -24.74
CA SER A 517 -3.68 -21.55 -24.85
C SER A 517 -4.23 -22.94 -25.19
N ILE A 518 -5.49 -23.23 -24.81
CA ILE A 518 -6.19 -24.48 -25.14
C ILE A 518 -6.71 -24.47 -26.60
N SER A 519 -7.05 -23.30 -27.14
CA SER A 519 -7.60 -23.15 -28.49
C SER A 519 -6.52 -22.98 -29.57
N VAL A 520 -5.36 -22.39 -29.27
CA VAL A 520 -4.27 -22.25 -30.27
C VAL A 520 -3.56 -23.59 -30.53
N SER A 521 -3.34 -24.42 -29.51
CA SER A 521 -2.68 -25.73 -29.65
C SER A 521 -3.51 -26.73 -30.47
N SER A 522 -4.84 -26.63 -30.43
CA SER A 522 -5.75 -27.45 -31.25
C SER A 522 -5.88 -26.94 -32.70
N ILE A 523 -5.58 -25.66 -32.96
CA ILE A 523 -5.59 -25.06 -34.31
C ILE A 523 -4.23 -25.25 -35.02
N SER A 524 -3.11 -25.21 -34.29
CA SER A 524 -1.77 -25.45 -34.87
C SER A 524 -1.52 -26.90 -35.26
N GLY A 525 -2.22 -27.86 -34.63
CA GLY A 525 -2.10 -29.29 -34.93
C GLY A 525 -2.76 -29.73 -36.24
N SER A 526 -3.69 -28.95 -36.81
CA SER A 526 -4.40 -29.30 -38.04
C SER A 526 -3.81 -28.68 -39.32
N LEU A 527 -2.68 -27.97 -39.21
CA LEU A 527 -1.99 -27.31 -40.32
C LEU A 527 -0.62 -27.93 -40.64
N ALA A 528 -0.28 -29.08 -40.05
CA ALA A 528 0.88 -29.86 -40.47
C ALA A 528 0.56 -30.57 -41.80
N GLU A 529 1.24 -30.16 -42.87
CA GLU A 529 1.22 -30.82 -44.18
C GLU A 529 1.51 -32.33 -44.03
N PRO A 530 0.81 -33.22 -44.77
CA PRO A 530 1.22 -34.61 -44.83
C PRO A 530 2.57 -34.68 -45.54
N ALA A 531 3.57 -35.18 -44.82
CA ALA A 531 4.87 -35.51 -45.37
C ALA A 531 4.71 -36.46 -46.57
N LEU A 532 5.00 -35.96 -47.76
CA LEU A 532 5.29 -36.80 -48.92
C LEU A 532 6.59 -37.55 -48.61
N SER A 533 6.46 -38.85 -48.37
CA SER A 533 7.56 -39.81 -48.40
C SER A 533 7.54 -40.53 -49.77
N PRO A 534 8.70 -40.93 -50.30
CA PRO A 534 8.91 -41.27 -51.72
C PRO A 534 8.10 -42.46 -52.23
#